data_AF-A0A2V3UP28-F1
#
_entry.id   AF-A0A2V3UP28-F1
#
_cell.length_a   1.000
_cell.length_b   1.000
_cell.length_c   1.000
_cell.angle_alpha   90.00
_cell.angle_beta   90.00
_cell.angle_gamma   90.00
#
_symmetry.space_group_name_H-M   'P 1'
#
loop_
_entity.id
_entity.type
_entity.pdbx_description
1 polymer ?
#
loop_
_entity_poly.entity_id
_entity_poly.type
_entity_poly.pdbx_seq_one_letter_code
_entity_poly.pdbx_strand_id
1 'polypeptide(L)'
;MIDIIKQIQNANPGLGTTIIVLRSDSRALADSATLTPEAQAWLDANAPDARLSQETVLLAPYPGGAPAEREVTVLAFSDARHLAAFATAWTADPIPDEDEAA
;
A
#
# COMPACT_ATOMS: atom_id res chain seq x y z
N MET A 1 -16.37 -9.96 7.49
CA MET A 1 -15.41 -9.06 6.81
C MET A 1 -14.34 -9.97 6.23
N ILE A 2 -14.46 -10.37 4.97
CA ILE A 2 -13.31 -10.99 4.30
C ILE A 2 -12.25 -9.89 4.22
N ASP A 3 -11.07 -10.21 4.72
CA ASP A 3 -9.91 -9.34 4.76
C ASP A 3 -9.52 -8.97 3.32
N ILE A 4 -9.36 -7.68 3.02
CA ILE A 4 -9.01 -7.19 1.66
C ILE A 4 -7.74 -7.90 1.17
N ILE A 5 -6.78 -8.13 2.07
CA ILE A 5 -5.54 -8.85 1.76
C ILE A 5 -5.82 -10.27 1.30
N LYS A 6 -6.80 -10.96 1.93
CA LYS A 6 -7.21 -12.31 1.49
C LYS A 6 -7.87 -12.30 0.12
N GLN A 7 -8.65 -11.27 -0.22
CA GLN A 7 -9.20 -11.16 -1.59
C GLN A 7 -8.09 -10.97 -2.61
N ILE A 8 -7.17 -10.06 -2.34
CA ILE A 8 -6.03 -9.77 -3.22
C ILE A 8 -5.16 -11.02 -3.41
N GLN A 9 -4.82 -11.72 -2.33
CA GLN A 9 -4.02 -12.95 -2.40
C GLN A 9 -4.71 -14.07 -3.19
N ASN A 10 -6.05 -14.16 -3.10
CA ASN A 10 -6.80 -15.13 -3.90
C ASN A 10 -6.88 -14.72 -5.38
N ALA A 11 -7.02 -13.43 -5.67
CA ALA A 11 -7.08 -12.90 -7.03
C ALA A 11 -5.71 -12.99 -7.72
N ASN A 12 -4.64 -12.72 -6.99
CA ASN A 12 -3.28 -12.68 -7.50
C ASN A 12 -2.29 -13.31 -6.49
N PRO A 13 -2.16 -14.64 -6.48
CA PRO A 13 -1.25 -15.34 -5.58
C PRO A 13 0.23 -15.04 -5.86
N GLY A 14 0.55 -14.47 -7.02
CA GLY A 14 1.91 -14.07 -7.40
C GLY A 14 2.46 -12.88 -6.60
N LEU A 15 1.62 -12.13 -5.89
CA LEU A 15 2.03 -11.03 -5.02
C LEU A 15 2.63 -11.50 -3.68
N GLY A 16 2.48 -12.78 -3.34
CA GLY A 16 2.96 -13.32 -2.08
C GLY A 16 2.17 -12.83 -0.86
N THR A 17 2.75 -12.98 0.32
CA THR A 17 2.09 -12.69 1.60
C THR A 17 2.46 -11.33 2.18
N THR A 18 3.55 -10.74 1.71
CA THR A 18 4.10 -9.48 2.22
C THR A 18 3.68 -8.34 1.31
N ILE A 19 2.43 -7.90 1.48
CA ILE A 19 1.84 -6.84 0.66
C ILE A 19 1.30 -5.70 1.52
N ILE A 20 1.30 -4.49 0.95
CA ILE A 20 0.61 -3.32 1.51
C ILE A 20 -0.33 -2.74 0.45
N VAL A 21 -1.51 -2.32 0.88
CA VAL A 21 -2.47 -1.62 0.01
C VAL A 21 -2.27 -0.12 0.19
N LEU A 22 -1.96 0.56 -0.90
CA LEU A 22 -1.89 2.01 -0.96
C LEU A 22 -3.28 2.58 -1.24
N ARG A 23 -3.68 3.56 -0.43
CA ARG A 23 -4.85 4.37 -0.73
C ARG A 23 -4.60 5.26 -1.95
N SER A 24 -5.67 5.62 -2.65
CA SER A 24 -5.60 6.49 -3.83
C SER A 24 -5.00 7.88 -3.55
N ASP A 25 -5.03 8.34 -2.30
CA ASP A 25 -4.44 9.59 -1.83
C ASP A 25 -3.10 9.41 -1.11
N SER A 26 -2.45 8.25 -1.28
CA SER A 26 -1.11 8.01 -0.73
C SER A 26 -0.10 8.95 -1.36
N ARG A 27 0.76 9.56 -0.53
CA ARG A 27 1.90 10.39 -0.98
C ARG A 27 2.91 9.66 -1.86
N ALA A 28 2.94 8.32 -1.80
CA ALA A 28 3.82 7.52 -2.64
C ALA A 28 3.32 7.42 -4.09
N LEU A 29 2.07 7.79 -4.36
CA LEU A 29 1.44 7.69 -5.66
C LEU A 29 1.37 9.06 -6.34
N ALA A 30 1.85 9.13 -7.59
CA ALA A 30 1.62 10.28 -8.46
C ALA A 30 0.18 10.27 -9.01
N ASP A 31 -0.34 9.08 -9.24
CA ASP A 31 -1.70 8.79 -9.69
C ASP A 31 -2.11 7.39 -9.22
N SER A 32 -3.35 6.98 -9.45
CA SER A 32 -3.87 5.72 -8.92
C SER A 32 -3.09 4.48 -9.35
N ALA A 33 -2.23 4.55 -10.37
CA ALA A 33 -1.46 3.41 -10.89
C ALA A 33 0.06 3.58 -10.79
N THR A 34 0.56 4.77 -10.50
CA THR A 34 1.98 5.11 -10.67
C THR A 34 2.56 5.68 -9.38
N LEU A 35 3.74 5.19 -9.01
CA LEU A 35 4.50 5.77 -7.91
C LEU A 35 5.09 7.12 -8.30
N THR A 36 5.28 8.00 -7.32
CA THR A 36 6.06 9.21 -7.53
C THR A 36 7.52 8.86 -7.84
N PRO A 37 8.27 9.71 -8.56
CA PRO A 37 9.68 9.46 -8.84
C PRO A 37 10.52 9.25 -7.57
N GLU A 38 10.17 9.94 -6.48
CA GLU A 38 10.84 9.81 -5.18
C GLU A 38 10.55 8.45 -4.53
N ALA A 39 9.29 8.01 -4.54
CA ALA A 39 8.92 6.69 -4.02
C ALA A 39 9.54 5.56 -4.85
N GLN A 40 9.57 5.72 -6.18
CA GLN A 40 10.22 4.78 -7.08
C GLN A 40 11.73 4.70 -6.80
N ALA A 41 12.43 5.84 -6.73
CA ALA A 41 13.86 5.87 -6.41
C ALA A 41 14.15 5.27 -5.02
N TRP A 42 13.27 5.48 -4.05
CA TRP A 42 13.39 4.85 -2.73
C TRP A 42 13.27 3.32 -2.83
N LEU A 43 12.31 2.80 -3.61
CA LEU A 43 12.16 1.36 -3.83
C LEU A 43 13.38 0.78 -4.54
N ASP A 44 13.87 1.41 -5.61
CA ASP A 44 15.05 0.95 -6.32
C ASP A 44 16.30 0.87 -5.40
N ALA A 45 16.40 1.76 -4.41
CA ALA A 45 17.52 1.76 -3.46
C ALA A 45 17.38 0.78 -2.28
N ASN A 46 16.15 0.56 -1.78
CA ASN A 46 15.92 -0.17 -0.53
C ASN A 46 15.21 -1.52 -0.72
N ALA A 47 14.44 -1.66 -1.79
CA ALA A 47 13.58 -2.81 -2.07
C ALA A 47 13.41 -3.02 -3.58
N PRO A 48 14.49 -3.32 -4.34
CA PRO A 48 14.43 -3.43 -5.80
C PRO A 48 13.53 -4.58 -6.29
N ASP A 49 13.28 -5.58 -5.44
CA ASP A 49 12.36 -6.68 -5.72
C ASP A 49 10.88 -6.32 -5.47
N ALA A 50 10.59 -5.10 -5.02
CA ALA A 50 9.22 -4.65 -4.80
C ALA A 50 8.45 -4.53 -6.11
N ARG A 51 7.18 -4.94 -6.10
CA ARG A 51 6.33 -4.94 -7.28
C ARG A 51 5.04 -4.18 -7.02
N LEU A 52 4.77 -3.19 -7.87
CA LEU A 52 3.50 -2.50 -7.91
C LEU A 52 2.49 -3.30 -8.75
N SER A 53 1.26 -3.42 -8.27
CA SER A 53 0.14 -4.03 -8.98
C SER A 53 -1.15 -3.25 -8.69
N GLN A 54 -2.06 -3.19 -9.66
CA GLN A 54 -3.42 -2.73 -9.41
C GLN A 54 -4.35 -3.94 -9.33
N GLU A 55 -5.15 -3.99 -8.28
CA GLU A 55 -6.02 -5.12 -7.98
C GLU A 55 -7.46 -4.62 -7.78
N THR A 56 -8.42 -5.36 -8.30
CA THR A 56 -9.85 -5.07 -8.10
C THR A 56 -10.37 -5.89 -6.94
N VAL A 57 -10.95 -5.23 -5.94
CA VAL A 57 -11.52 -5.86 -4.75
C VAL A 57 -12.97 -5.49 -4.56
N LEU A 58 -13.74 -6.40 -3.94
CA LEU A 58 -15.11 -6.12 -3.53
C LEU A 58 -15.08 -5.58 -2.11
N LEU A 59 -15.32 -4.27 -1.98
CA LEU A 59 -15.31 -3.57 -0.70
C LEU A 59 -16.68 -2.99 -0.40
N ALA A 60 -17.23 -3.33 0.77
CA ALA A 60 -18.40 -2.65 1.30
C ALA A 60 -17.97 -1.26 1.82
N PRO A 61 -18.65 -0.17 1.44
CA PRO A 61 -18.27 1.18 1.86
C PRO A 61 -18.42 1.43 3.36
N TYR A 62 -19.25 0.62 4.04
CA TYR A 62 -19.49 0.64 5.48
C TYR A 62 -20.04 -0.72 5.94
N PRO A 63 -20.00 -1.04 7.24
CA PRO A 63 -20.56 -2.29 7.77
C PRO A 63 -22.05 -2.46 7.38
N GLY A 64 -22.37 -3.58 6.71
CA GLY A 64 -23.73 -3.86 6.23
C GLY A 64 -24.10 -3.24 4.89
N GLY A 65 -23.22 -2.44 4.27
CA GLY A 65 -23.39 -1.95 2.91
C GLY A 65 -23.17 -3.03 1.85
N ALA A 66 -23.78 -2.85 0.67
CA ALA A 66 -23.54 -3.73 -0.48
C ALA A 66 -22.07 -3.58 -0.94
N PRO A 67 -21.34 -4.68 -1.16
CA PRO A 67 -19.99 -4.62 -1.71
C PRO A 67 -20.00 -4.01 -3.11
N ALA A 68 -19.06 -3.11 -3.38
CA ALA A 68 -18.82 -2.55 -4.71
C ALA A 68 -17.39 -2.85 -5.15
N GLU A 69 -17.18 -2.98 -6.45
CA GLU A 69 -15.85 -3.12 -7.04
C GLU A 69 -15.06 -1.83 -6.83
N ARG A 70 -13.83 -1.98 -6.33
CA ARG A 70 -12.86 -0.89 -6.20
C ARG A 70 -11.49 -1.34 -6.63
N GLU A 71 -10.86 -0.49 -7.43
CA GLU A 71 -9.45 -0.62 -7.76
C GLU A 71 -8.62 -0.13 -6.58
N VAL A 72 -7.66 -0.95 -6.17
CA VAL A 72 -6.69 -0.64 -5.13
C VAL A 72 -5.29 -0.91 -5.64
N THR A 73 -4.35 -0.10 -5.18
CA THR A 73 -2.95 -0.22 -5.59
C THR A 73 -2.20 -0.98 -4.52
N VAL A 74 -1.45 -1.99 -4.93
CA VAL A 74 -0.80 -2.93 -4.05
C VAL A 74 0.69 -2.92 -4.32
N LEU A 75 1.48 -2.79 -3.27
CA LEU A 75 2.92 -3.02 -3.29
C LEU A 75 3.21 -4.36 -2.63
N ALA A 76 3.81 -5.26 -3.39
CA ALA A 76 4.32 -6.53 -2.92
C ALA A 76 5.82 -6.45 -2.67
N PHE A 77 6.27 -7.06 -1.59
CA PHE A 77 7.67 -7.13 -1.19
C PHE A 77 8.09 -8.58 -0.98
N SER A 78 9.36 -8.89 -1.20
CA SER A 78 9.92 -10.20 -0.86
C SER A 78 10.28 -10.33 0.63
N ASP A 79 10.47 -9.21 1.34
CA ASP A 79 10.87 -9.18 2.75
C ASP A 79 10.00 -8.22 3.56
N ALA A 80 9.56 -8.66 4.75
CA ALA A 80 8.70 -7.89 5.63
C ALA A 80 9.37 -6.62 6.20
N ARG A 81 10.69 -6.59 6.31
CA ARG A 81 11.46 -5.41 6.73
C ARG A 81 11.42 -4.32 5.68
N HIS A 82 11.48 -4.69 4.38
CA HIS A 82 11.33 -3.73 3.29
C HIS A 82 9.93 -3.12 3.27
N LEU A 83 8.90 -3.95 3.47
CA LEU A 83 7.52 -3.45 3.63
C LEU A 83 7.43 -2.48 4.81
N ALA A 84 7.95 -2.86 5.98
CA ALA A 84 7.89 -2.02 7.16
C ALA A 84 8.63 -0.69 6.96
N ALA A 85 9.82 -0.72 6.38
CA ALA A 85 10.60 0.48 6.05
C ALA A 85 9.86 1.39 5.07
N PHE A 86 9.24 0.82 4.03
CA PHE A 86 8.43 1.57 3.07
C PHE A 86 7.22 2.21 3.77
N ALA A 87 6.50 1.43 4.58
CA ALA A 87 5.35 1.93 5.33
C ALA A 87 5.75 3.09 6.26
N THR A 88 6.87 2.98 6.98
CA THR A 88 7.38 4.07 7.81
C THR A 88 7.72 5.33 7.01
N ALA A 89 8.38 5.19 5.86
CA ALA A 89 8.76 6.33 5.04
C ALA A 89 7.56 7.03 4.38
N TRP A 90 6.55 6.25 3.94
CA TRP A 90 5.53 6.74 3.01
C TRP A 90 4.10 6.73 3.54
N THR A 91 3.84 6.04 4.66
CA THR A 91 2.48 5.89 5.22
C THR A 91 2.36 6.37 6.67
N ALA A 92 3.47 6.73 7.34
CA ALA A 92 3.42 7.39 8.63
C ALA A 92 2.86 8.81 8.48
N ASP A 93 1.77 9.13 9.19
CA ASP A 93 1.35 10.52 9.43
C ASP A 93 2.54 11.28 10.02
N PRO A 94 2.80 12.55 9.64
CA PRO A 94 3.78 13.35 10.35
C PRO A 94 3.38 13.33 11.82
N ILE A 95 4.20 12.69 12.68
CA ILE A 95 4.08 12.92 14.11
C ILE A 95 4.36 14.42 14.25
N PRO A 96 3.43 15.26 14.72
CA PRO A 96 3.79 16.63 15.04
C PRO A 96 4.93 16.53 16.05
N ASP A 97 6.08 17.11 15.72
CA ASP A 97 7.22 17.17 16.63
C ASP A 97 6.73 17.82 17.94
N GLU A 98 6.61 17.03 19.01
CA GLU A 98 6.21 17.51 20.34
C GLU A 98 7.37 18.23 21.07
N ASP A 99 8.32 18.79 20.33
CA ASP A 99 9.47 19.55 20.84
C ASP A 99 9.41 21.03 20.44
N GLU A 100 8.27 21.68 20.71
CA GLU A 100 8.21 23.15 20.81
C GLU A 100 7.51 23.57 22.11
N ALA A 101 8.13 23.19 23.23
CA ALA A 101 7.86 23.76 24.55
C ALA A 101 9.19 24.01 25.27
N ALA A 102 9.82 25.14 24.96
CA ALA A 102 10.91 25.73 25.72
C ALA A 102 10.57 27.16 26.11
#